data_AF-A0A2A2H0K3-F1
#
_entry.id   AF-A0A2A2H0K3-F1
#
_cell.length_a   1.000
_cell.length_b   1.000
_cell.length_c   1.000
_cell.angle_alpha   90.00
_cell.angle_beta   90.00
_cell.angle_gamma   90.00
#
_symmetry.space_group_name_H-M   'P 1'
#
loop_
_entity.id
_entity.type
_entity.pdbx_description
1 polymer ?
#
loop_
_entity_poly.entity_id
_entity_poly.type
_entity_poly.pdbx_seq_one_letter_code
_entity_poly.pdbx_strand_id
1 'polypeptide(L)'
;MTMNRYQHPQGDPRWLLFLLLIVLFGSALDADAARPPQAALAYRADLIRNARLVWGINAPVADFAAQIDHESGWQPGITNPIGAQGLGQFMPATTAWIGALMPELAAKAPLNPSWSLRA
;
A
#
# COMPACT_ATOMS: atom_id res chain seq x y z
N MET A 1 -58.47 -28.05 35.62
CA MET A 1 -58.21 -27.55 34.25
C MET A 1 -56.88 -26.80 34.30
N THR A 2 -55.78 -27.49 34.05
CA THR A 2 -54.40 -26.96 34.12
C THR A 2 -53.97 -26.53 32.72
N MET A 3 -53.84 -25.23 32.49
CA MET A 3 -53.34 -24.70 31.22
C MET A 3 -51.82 -24.93 31.13
N ASN A 4 -51.44 -25.76 30.16
CA ASN A 4 -50.08 -26.05 29.78
C ASN A 4 -49.46 -24.80 29.12
N ARG A 5 -48.52 -24.12 29.80
CA ARG A 5 -47.78 -23.00 29.23
C ARG A 5 -46.76 -23.55 28.24
N TYR A 6 -46.98 -23.30 26.95
CA TYR A 6 -45.97 -23.47 25.92
C TYR A 6 -44.76 -22.59 26.27
N GLN A 7 -43.66 -23.22 26.71
CA GLN A 7 -42.38 -22.57 26.82
C GLN A 7 -41.89 -22.29 25.40
N HIS A 8 -41.86 -21.02 25.00
CA HIS A 8 -41.07 -20.61 23.84
C HIS A 8 -39.61 -21.00 24.11
N PRO A 9 -38.96 -21.80 23.26
CA PRO A 9 -37.52 -21.99 23.35
C PRO A 9 -36.89 -20.64 23.03
N GLN A 10 -36.42 -19.93 24.07
CA GLN A 10 -35.53 -18.79 23.88
C GLN A 10 -34.24 -19.36 23.29
N GLY A 11 -34.08 -19.23 21.98
CA GLY A 11 -32.85 -19.62 21.29
C GLY A 11 -31.68 -18.86 21.89
N ASP A 12 -30.60 -19.58 22.21
CA ASP A 12 -29.40 -19.00 22.82
C ASP A 12 -28.86 -17.86 21.94
N PRO A 13 -28.80 -16.60 22.44
CA PRO A 13 -28.36 -15.44 21.68
C PRO A 13 -26.90 -15.54 21.21
N ARG A 14 -26.12 -16.49 21.74
CA ARG A 14 -24.74 -16.78 21.30
C ARG A 14 -24.66 -17.19 19.83
N TRP A 15 -25.71 -17.79 19.26
CA TRP A 15 -25.75 -18.13 17.84
C TRP A 15 -25.79 -16.89 16.94
N LEU A 16 -26.48 -15.83 17.37
CA LEU A 16 -26.53 -14.56 16.64
C LEU A 16 -25.17 -13.83 16.71
N LEU A 17 -24.51 -13.87 17.88
CA LEU A 17 -23.14 -13.38 18.05
C LEU A 17 -22.13 -14.14 17.19
N PHE A 18 -22.26 -15.46 17.11
CA PHE A 18 -21.41 -16.30 16.25
C PHE A 18 -21.59 -15.97 14.77
N LEU A 19 -22.82 -15.80 14.31
CA LEU A 19 -23.11 -15.37 12.93
C LEU A 19 -22.61 -13.94 12.64
N LEU A 20 -22.77 -13.02 13.60
CA LEU A 20 -22.24 -11.66 13.48
C LEU A 20 -20.72 -11.66 13.36
N LEU A 21 -20.02 -12.47 14.16
CA LEU A 21 -18.57 -12.63 14.09
C LEU A 21 -18.12 -13.20 12.74
N ILE A 22 -18.85 -14.18 12.19
CA ILE A 22 -18.57 -14.73 10.85
C ILE A 22 -18.73 -13.64 9.78
N VAL A 23 -19.77 -12.81 9.86
CA VAL A 23 -20.00 -11.73 8.89
C VAL A 23 -18.93 -10.63 9.01
N LEU A 24 -18.52 -10.27 10.23
CA LEU A 24 -17.47 -9.27 10.47
C LEU A 24 -16.07 -9.75 10.06
N PHE A 25 -15.78 -11.05 10.16
CA PHE A 25 -14.51 -11.64 9.71
C PHE A 25 -14.52 -12.02 8.22
N GLY A 26 -15.68 -12.33 7.65
CA GLY A 26 -15.81 -12.74 6.25
C GLY A 26 -15.59 -11.62 5.23
N SER A 27 -15.85 -10.36 5.61
CA SER A 27 -15.61 -9.18 4.76
C SER A 27 -14.12 -8.83 4.59
N ALA A 28 -13.22 -9.51 5.30
CA ALA A 28 -11.77 -9.35 5.15
C ALA A 28 -11.17 -10.27 4.07
N LEU A 29 -11.99 -11.10 3.39
CA LEU A 29 -11.54 -12.08 2.40
C LEU A 29 -11.61 -11.59 0.94
N ASP A 30 -11.91 -10.32 0.69
CA ASP A 30 -11.70 -9.72 -0.62
C ASP A 30 -10.21 -9.39 -0.81
N ALA A 31 -9.43 -10.44 -1.05
CA ALA A 31 -8.11 -10.34 -1.64
C ALA A 31 -8.25 -10.23 -3.17
N ASP A 32 -8.95 -9.20 -3.66
CA ASP A 32 -8.77 -8.81 -5.05
C ASP A 32 -7.36 -8.26 -5.17
N ALA A 33 -6.47 -9.03 -5.78
CA ALA A 33 -5.15 -8.55 -6.14
C ALA A 33 -5.34 -7.48 -7.21
N ALA A 34 -5.55 -6.24 -6.74
CA ALA A 34 -5.81 -5.09 -7.58
C ALA A 34 -4.79 -5.09 -8.72
N ARG A 35 -5.28 -5.14 -9.96
CA ARG A 35 -4.40 -5.08 -11.13
C ARG A 35 -3.62 -3.78 -11.04
N PRO A 36 -2.28 -3.80 -11.16
CA PRO A 36 -1.51 -2.58 -11.10
C PRO A 36 -1.99 -1.63 -12.21
N PRO A 37 -2.06 -0.32 -11.93
CA PRO A 37 -2.50 0.65 -12.93
C PRO A 37 -1.56 0.59 -14.14
N GLN A 38 -2.08 0.86 -15.34
CA GLN A 38 -1.32 0.77 -16.58
C GLN A 38 -0.03 1.61 -16.55
N ALA A 39 -0.08 2.78 -15.90
CA ALA A 39 1.07 3.65 -15.74
C ALA A 39 2.22 3.01 -14.94
N ALA A 40 1.93 2.08 -14.02
CA ALA A 40 2.93 1.35 -13.24
C ALA A 40 3.76 0.36 -14.08
N LEU A 41 3.18 -0.16 -15.17
CA LEU A 41 3.80 -1.25 -15.93
C LEU A 41 5.14 -0.84 -16.53
N ALA A 42 5.30 0.43 -16.91
CA ALA A 42 6.55 0.98 -17.43
C ALA A 42 7.71 0.90 -16.42
N TYR A 43 7.40 0.96 -15.12
CA TYR A 43 8.38 1.01 -14.04
C TYR A 43 8.51 -0.31 -13.28
N ARG A 44 7.70 -1.32 -13.60
CA ARG A 44 7.61 -2.58 -12.86
C ARG A 44 8.97 -3.26 -12.66
N ALA A 45 9.77 -3.35 -13.73
CA ALA A 45 11.08 -4.00 -13.66
C ALA A 45 12.05 -3.24 -12.75
N ASP A 46 12.09 -1.91 -12.88
CA ASP A 46 12.95 -1.06 -12.06
C ASP A 46 12.52 -1.04 -10.60
N LEU A 47 11.22 -1.00 -10.30
CA LEU A 47 10.72 -1.07 -8.94
C LEU A 47 11.11 -2.40 -8.29
N ILE A 48 10.85 -3.54 -8.96
CA ILE A 48 11.21 -4.87 -8.44
C ILE A 48 12.72 -4.93 -8.20
N ARG A 49 13.52 -4.44 -9.14
CA ARG A 49 14.97 -4.46 -9.03
C ARG A 49 15.45 -3.64 -7.85
N ASN A 50 15.06 -2.37 -7.75
CA ASN A 50 15.52 -1.48 -6.68
C ASN A 50 15.02 -1.95 -5.30
N ALA A 51 13.76 -2.39 -5.18
CA ALA A 51 13.24 -2.94 -3.94
C ALA A 51 14.04 -4.17 -3.47
N ARG A 52 14.38 -5.08 -4.39
CA ARG A 52 15.16 -6.29 -4.06
C ARG A 52 16.62 -6.02 -3.76
N LEU A 53 17.20 -4.93 -4.26
CA LEU A 53 18.57 -4.54 -3.89
C LEU A 53 18.71 -4.26 -2.39
N VAL A 54 17.65 -3.74 -1.76
CA VAL A 54 17.65 -3.37 -0.34
C VAL A 54 17.01 -4.45 0.53
N TRP A 55 15.88 -5.03 0.09
CA TRP A 55 15.06 -5.94 0.90
C TRP A 55 15.21 -7.43 0.53
N GLY A 56 16.03 -7.75 -0.47
CA GLY A 56 16.22 -9.12 -0.96
C GLY A 56 15.03 -9.65 -1.77
N ILE A 57 15.03 -10.95 -2.09
CA ILE A 57 14.06 -11.56 -3.02
C ILE A 57 12.59 -11.40 -2.58
N ASN A 58 12.36 -11.27 -1.28
CA ASN A 58 11.06 -11.12 -0.62
C ASN A 58 10.64 -9.65 -0.44
N ALA A 59 11.25 -8.72 -1.15
CA ALA A 59 10.92 -7.30 -1.06
C ALA A 59 9.40 -7.04 -1.19
N PRO A 60 8.82 -6.13 -0.38
CA PRO A 60 7.40 -5.79 -0.43
C PRO A 60 7.08 -4.88 -1.62
N VAL A 61 7.25 -5.41 -2.84
CA VAL A 61 7.10 -4.66 -4.10
C VAL A 61 5.70 -4.05 -4.25
N ALA A 62 4.67 -4.76 -3.79
CA ALA A 62 3.30 -4.27 -3.85
C ALA A 62 3.08 -3.03 -2.98
N ASP A 63 3.68 -2.98 -1.79
CA ASP A 63 3.55 -1.84 -0.87
C ASP A 63 4.24 -0.61 -1.45
N PHE A 64 5.43 -0.75 -2.03
CA PHE A 64 6.10 0.36 -2.72
C PHE A 64 5.33 0.83 -3.95
N ALA A 65 4.74 -0.09 -4.72
CA ALA A 65 3.90 0.26 -5.86
C ALA A 65 2.67 1.06 -5.41
N ALA A 66 2.03 0.66 -4.31
CA ALA A 66 0.89 1.37 -3.73
C ALA A 66 1.29 2.77 -3.23
N GLN A 67 2.46 2.90 -2.61
CA GLN A 67 2.97 4.21 -2.20
C GLN A 67 3.19 5.13 -3.40
N ILE A 68 3.88 4.68 -4.45
CA ILE A 68 4.13 5.50 -5.65
C ILE A 68 2.83 5.91 -6.34
N ASP A 69 1.85 5.00 -6.37
CA ASP A 69 0.53 5.30 -6.90
C ASP A 69 -0.17 6.41 -6.10
N HIS A 70 -0.13 6.33 -4.77
CA HIS A 70 -0.71 7.35 -3.89
C HIS A 70 -0.01 8.70 -4.01
N GLU A 71 1.33 8.70 -4.06
CA GLU A 71 2.14 9.92 -4.05
C GLU A 71 2.11 10.65 -5.40
N SER A 72 2.15 9.93 -6.52
CA SER A 72 2.34 10.55 -7.83
C SER A 72 1.43 10.04 -8.94
N GLY A 73 0.68 8.97 -8.72
CA GLY A 73 -0.03 8.27 -9.79
C GLY A 73 0.90 7.84 -10.93
N TRP A 74 2.14 7.48 -10.59
CA TRP A 74 3.21 7.06 -11.53
C TRP A 74 3.68 8.15 -12.51
N GLN A 75 3.61 9.42 -12.12
CA GLN A 75 4.08 10.55 -12.93
C GLN A 75 5.43 11.08 -12.40
N PRO A 76 6.58 10.74 -13.00
CA PRO A 76 7.90 11.13 -12.47
C PRO A 76 8.22 12.62 -12.66
N GLY A 77 7.54 13.31 -13.57
CA GLY A 77 7.82 14.71 -13.91
C GLY A 77 7.06 15.74 -13.07
N ILE A 78 6.31 15.31 -12.05
CA ILE A 78 5.45 16.22 -11.30
C ILE A 78 6.21 16.86 -10.13
N THR A 79 5.89 18.13 -9.89
CA THR A 79 6.22 18.85 -8.66
C THR A 79 4.93 19.43 -8.11
N ASN A 80 4.59 19.11 -6.86
CA ASN A 80 3.36 19.63 -6.25
C ASN A 80 3.55 21.08 -5.75
N PRO A 81 2.48 21.79 -5.33
CA PRO A 81 2.57 23.20 -4.91
C PRO A 81 3.48 23.48 -3.73
N ILE A 82 3.71 22.50 -2.85
CA ILE A 82 4.62 22.62 -1.70
C ILE A 82 6.06 22.22 -2.04
N GLY A 83 6.31 21.83 -3.30
CA GLY A 83 7.65 21.56 -3.83
C GLY A 83 8.09 20.10 -3.75
N ALA A 84 7.20 19.15 -3.45
CA ALA A 84 7.51 17.72 -3.46
C ALA A 84 7.64 17.21 -4.89
N GLN A 85 8.64 16.35 -5.17
CA GLN A 85 9.07 16.02 -6.54
C GLN A 85 9.11 14.51 -6.82
N GLY A 86 8.72 14.14 -8.03
CA GLY A 86 8.98 12.80 -8.58
C GLY A 86 8.01 11.73 -8.12
N LEU A 87 8.37 10.46 -8.39
CA LEU A 87 7.51 9.30 -8.11
C LEU A 87 7.21 9.16 -6.61
N GLY A 88 8.20 9.44 -5.75
CA GLY A 88 8.05 9.38 -4.30
C GLY A 88 7.69 10.70 -3.61
N GLN A 89 7.38 11.76 -4.38
CA GLN A 89 7.09 13.10 -3.83
C GLN A 89 8.12 13.56 -2.77
N PHE A 90 9.40 13.48 -3.11
CA PHE A 90 10.46 13.89 -2.19
C PHE A 90 10.46 15.41 -2.03
N MET A 91 10.41 15.88 -0.79
CA MET A 91 10.67 17.30 -0.49
C MET A 91 12.14 17.65 -0.76
N PRO A 92 12.47 18.89 -1.20
CA PRO A 92 13.84 19.26 -1.55
C PRO A 92 14.84 19.08 -0.40
N ALA A 93 14.41 19.34 0.84
CA ALA A 93 15.24 19.10 2.03
C ALA A 93 15.54 17.61 2.24
N THR A 94 14.55 16.73 2.02
CA THR A 94 14.72 15.27 2.10
C THR A 94 15.69 14.78 1.03
N THR A 95 15.54 15.24 -0.21
CA THR A 95 16.47 14.94 -1.32
C THR A 95 17.90 15.38 -0.99
N ALA A 96 18.07 16.58 -0.41
CA ALA A 96 19.39 17.08 -0.03
C ALA A 96 20.03 16.24 1.09
N TRP A 97 19.25 15.91 2.13
CA TRP A 97 19.69 15.10 3.26
C TRP A 97 20.07 13.69 2.84
N ILE A 98 19.17 13.01 2.12
CA ILE A 98 19.38 11.61 1.72
C ILE A 98 20.57 11.47 0.76
N GLY A 99 20.74 12.40 -0.17
CA GLY A 99 21.88 12.41 -1.09
C GLY A 99 23.21 12.81 -0.45
N ALA A 100 23.21 13.35 0.78
CA ALA A 100 24.43 13.55 1.57
C ALA A 100 24.78 12.30 2.41
N LEU A 101 23.76 11.52 2.79
CA LEU A 101 23.90 10.33 3.61
C LEU A 101 24.27 9.08 2.79
N MET A 102 23.67 8.93 1.60
CA MET A 102 23.76 7.73 0.77
C MET A 102 24.48 8.04 -0.56
N PRO A 103 25.73 7.55 -0.77
CA PRO A 103 26.52 7.84 -1.97
C PRO A 103 25.82 7.51 -3.29
N GLU A 104 25.05 6.43 -3.31
CA GLU A 104 24.26 5.98 -4.47
C GLU A 104 23.14 6.93 -4.87
N LEU A 105 22.77 7.87 -3.99
CA LEU A 105 21.77 8.91 -4.24
C LEU A 105 22.38 10.31 -4.38
N ALA A 106 23.71 10.45 -4.40
CA ALA A 106 24.40 11.74 -4.44
C ALA A 106 24.00 12.65 -5.61
N ALA A 107 23.46 12.08 -6.69
CA ALA A 107 22.92 12.81 -7.83
C ALA A 107 21.69 13.68 -7.50
N LYS A 108 20.98 13.41 -6.38
CA LYS A 108 19.86 14.23 -5.87
C LYS A 108 18.81 14.54 -6.95
N ALA A 109 18.37 13.50 -7.66
CA ALA A 109 17.57 13.63 -8.89
C ALA A 109 16.14 13.07 -8.72
N PRO A 110 15.27 13.69 -7.90
CA PRO A 110 13.94 13.16 -7.57
C PRO A 110 13.02 13.01 -8.78
N LEU A 111 13.17 13.83 -9.82
CA LEU A 111 12.41 13.72 -11.07
C LEU A 111 12.91 12.61 -12.01
N ASN A 112 14.08 12.01 -11.73
CA ASN A 112 14.54 10.84 -12.45
C ASN A 112 13.86 9.59 -11.85
N PRO A 113 13.07 8.83 -12.63
CA PRO A 113 12.30 7.71 -12.08
C PRO A 113 13.20 6.64 -11.46
N SER A 114 14.32 6.29 -12.07
CA SER A 114 15.23 5.28 -11.52
C SER A 114 15.91 5.73 -10.22
N TRP A 115 16.17 7.04 -10.05
CA TRP A 115 16.63 7.59 -8.77
C TRP A 115 15.50 7.57 -7.73
N SER A 116 14.29 8.00 -8.11
CA SER A 116 13.14 8.08 -7.22
C SER A 116 12.68 6.72 -6.69
N LEU A 117 12.82 5.66 -7.50
CA LEU A 117 12.54 4.27 -7.09
C LEU A 117 13.63 3.63 -6.22
N ARG A 118 14.82 4.22 -6.20
CA ARG A 118 15.96 3.73 -5.40
C ARG A 118 16.04 4.42 -4.03
N ALA A 119 15.68 5.69 -4.00
CA ALA A 119 15.68 6.52 -2.80
C ALA A 119 14.67 6.03 -1.76
#